data_AF-A0AAD6W3C6-F1
#
_entry.id   AF-A0AAD6W3C6-F1
#
_cell.length_a   1.000
_cell.length_b   1.000
_cell.length_c   1.000
_cell.angle_alpha   90.00
_cell.angle_beta   90.00
_cell.angle_gamma   90.00
#
_symmetry.space_group_name_H-M   'P 1'
#
loop_
_entity.id
_entity.type
_entity.pdbx_description
1 polymer ?
#
loop_
_entity_poly.entity_id
_entity_poly.type
_entity_poly.pdbx_seq_one_letter_code
_entity_poly.pdbx_strand_id
1 'polypeptide(L)'
;MDSRNGSVSENPLDAEIGSFFDSAPPLKDCDGIAKKLKDFIEFNSPPPGKGSPTVVVCVTSGGTTVPLEQCCVRYIDNFSSGHRGATSTEYFIKAGYAVIFLVSVSFSF
;
A
#
# COMPACT_ATOMS: atom_id res chain seq x y z
N MET A 1 23.59 40.38 -3.03
CA MET A 1 24.51 39.57 -3.87
C MET A 1 24.49 38.15 -3.36
N ASP A 2 23.32 37.54 -3.25
CA ASP A 2 22.45 37.05 -4.32
C ASP A 2 22.68 35.55 -4.50
N SER A 3 21.68 34.81 -4.03
CA SER A 3 21.04 33.74 -4.80
C SER A 3 21.92 32.56 -5.21
N ARG A 4 21.81 31.49 -4.42
CA ARG A 4 21.65 30.14 -4.97
C ARG A 4 20.38 29.52 -4.40
N ASN A 5 19.25 30.10 -4.80
CA ASN A 5 17.99 29.36 -4.82
C ASN A 5 18.12 28.39 -6.00
N GLY A 6 18.64 27.19 -5.73
CA GLY A 6 18.61 26.12 -6.72
C GLY A 6 17.16 25.77 -6.93
N SER A 7 16.56 26.34 -7.97
CA SER A 7 15.25 25.92 -8.43
C SER A 7 15.38 24.43 -8.75
N VAL A 8 14.83 23.59 -7.88
CA VAL A 8 14.45 22.24 -8.29
C VAL A 8 13.47 22.49 -9.42
N SER A 9 13.93 22.37 -10.67
CA SER A 9 13.01 22.35 -11.79
C SER A 9 12.18 21.10 -11.54
N GLU A 10 10.97 21.27 -11.01
CA GLU A 10 10.05 20.17 -10.85
C GLU A 10 9.95 19.50 -12.22
N ASN A 11 10.38 18.24 -12.31
CA ASN A 11 10.29 17.56 -13.58
C ASN A 11 8.80 17.51 -13.92
N PRO A 12 8.40 17.73 -15.19
CA PRO A 12 6.99 17.66 -15.58
C PRO A 12 6.29 16.37 -15.14
N LEU A 13 7.07 15.28 -15.03
CA LEU A 13 6.63 13.99 -14.50
C LEU A 13 6.29 14.03 -13.00
N ASP A 14 7.08 14.74 -12.19
CA ASP A 14 6.84 14.85 -10.74
C ASP A 14 5.53 15.63 -10.47
N ALA A 15 5.28 16.67 -11.27
CA ALA A 15 4.03 17.43 -11.21
C ALA A 15 2.81 16.59 -11.63
N GLU A 16 2.93 15.76 -12.67
CA GLU A 16 1.88 14.84 -13.10
C GLU A 16 1.59 13.77 -12.02
N ILE A 17 2.63 13.21 -11.42
CA ILE A 17 2.51 12.25 -10.31
C ILE A 17 1.82 12.90 -9.11
N GLY A 18 2.19 14.13 -8.75
CA GLY A 18 1.53 14.89 -7.68
C GLY A 18 0.03 15.06 -7.96
N SER A 19 -0.31 15.53 -9.16
CA SER A 19 -1.70 15.68 -9.59
C SER A 19 -2.49 14.37 -9.54
N PHE A 20 -1.87 13.24 -9.86
CA PHE A 20 -2.52 11.94 -9.78
C PHE A 20 -2.93 11.61 -8.32
N PHE A 21 -2.00 11.75 -7.37
CA PHE A 21 -2.29 11.47 -5.96
C PHE A 21 -3.26 12.48 -5.32
N ASP A 22 -3.16 13.76 -5.68
CA ASP A 22 -4.06 14.80 -5.18
C ASP A 22 -5.51 14.62 -5.66
N SER A 23 -5.69 13.98 -6.83
CA SER A 23 -7.02 13.68 -7.38
C SER A 23 -7.70 12.45 -6.76
N ALA A 24 -6.93 11.59 -6.09
CA ALA A 24 -7.45 10.36 -5.51
C ALA A 24 -8.23 10.65 -4.22
N PRO A 25 -9.37 9.96 -3.97
CA PRO A 25 -10.06 10.10 -2.70
C PRO A 25 -9.16 9.62 -1.55
N PRO A 26 -9.15 10.32 -0.40
CA PRO A 26 -8.31 9.94 0.72
C PRO A 26 -8.69 8.57 1.26
N LEU A 27 -7.69 7.82 1.72
CA LEU A 27 -7.90 6.53 2.36
C LEU A 27 -8.73 6.70 3.64
N LYS A 28 -9.83 5.98 3.74
CA LYS A 28 -10.62 5.92 4.98
C LYS A 28 -9.75 5.39 6.11
N ASP A 29 -9.77 6.07 7.26
CA ASP A 29 -8.97 5.72 8.45
C ASP A 29 -7.45 5.63 8.17
N CYS A 30 -6.91 6.58 7.41
CA CYS A 30 -5.48 6.64 7.07
C CYS A 30 -4.59 6.58 8.33
N ASP A 31 -4.91 7.36 9.36
CA ASP A 31 -4.12 7.42 10.60
C ASP A 31 -4.13 6.08 11.36
N GLY A 32 -5.30 5.42 11.44
CA GLY A 32 -5.44 4.12 12.08
C GLY A 32 -4.65 3.03 11.34
N ILE A 33 -4.68 3.05 10.01
CA ILE A 33 -3.91 2.13 9.16
C ILE A 33 -2.41 2.39 9.31
N ALA A 34 -1.97 3.66 9.25
CA ALA A 34 -0.56 4.04 9.40
C ALA A 34 -0.02 3.63 10.78
N LYS A 35 -0.81 3.82 11.84
CA LYS A 35 -0.45 3.38 13.19
C LYS A 35 -0.28 1.86 13.26
N LYS A 36 -1.25 1.09 12.77
CA LYS A 36 -1.18 -0.38 12.77
C LYS A 36 0.04 -0.89 11.99
N LEU A 37 0.35 -0.29 10.86
CA LEU A 37 1.53 -0.63 10.06
C LEU A 37 2.82 -0.34 10.83
N LYS A 38 2.91 0.83 11.46
CA LYS A 38 4.07 1.22 12.26
C LYS A 38 4.28 0.25 13.43
N ASP A 39 3.22 -0.01 14.20
CA ASP A 39 3.25 -0.93 15.34
C ASP A 39 3.68 -2.35 14.90
N PHE A 40 3.21 -2.81 13.73
CA PHE A 40 3.59 -4.11 13.17
C PHE A 40 5.07 -4.16 12.74
N ILE A 41 5.58 -3.12 12.08
CA ILE A 41 6.98 -3.06 11.65
C ILE A 41 7.91 -2.99 12.87
N GLU A 42 7.56 -2.19 13.87
CA GLU A 42 8.33 -2.08 15.12
C GLU A 42 8.34 -3.40 15.89
N PHE A 43 7.20 -4.10 15.98
CA PHE A 43 7.10 -5.40 16.62
C PHE A 43 7.99 -6.48 15.97
N ASN A 44 8.15 -6.44 14.65
CA ASN A 44 8.97 -7.40 13.90
C ASN A 44 10.44 -6.97 13.74
N SER A 45 10.81 -5.78 14.24
CA SER A 45 12.19 -5.29 14.22
C SER A 45 12.98 -5.86 15.41
N PRO A 46 14.20 -6.37 15.21
CA PRO A 46 15.00 -6.90 16.30
C PRO A 46 15.48 -5.76 17.22
N PRO A 47 15.58 -6.00 18.54
CA PRO A 47 16.24 -5.06 19.43
C PRO A 47 17.73 -4.93 19.06
N PRO A 48 18.37 -3.77 19.31
CA PRO A 48 19.78 -3.57 18.99
C PRO A 48 20.66 -4.66 19.59
N GLY A 49 21.43 -5.36 18.75
CA GLY A 49 22.41 -6.36 19.19
C GLY A 49 21.87 -7.80 19.41
N LYS A 50 20.64 -8.13 19.00
CA LYS A 50 20.09 -9.50 19.17
C LYS A 50 19.36 -10.00 17.91
N GLY A 51 19.91 -11.03 17.27
CA GLY A 51 19.25 -11.82 16.22
C GLY A 51 19.24 -11.19 14.82
N SER A 52 18.91 -12.00 13.82
CA SER A 52 18.58 -11.52 12.47
C SER A 52 17.19 -10.89 12.46
N PRO A 53 16.98 -9.75 11.78
CA PRO A 53 15.65 -9.16 11.66
C PRO A 53 14.66 -10.13 11.00
N THR A 54 13.42 -10.18 11.52
CA THR A 54 12.32 -10.85 10.83
C THR A 54 12.06 -10.09 9.53
N VAL A 55 12.16 -10.78 8.40
CA VAL A 55 11.91 -10.15 7.11
C VAL A 55 10.42 -9.92 6.93
N VAL A 56 10.04 -8.68 6.66
CA VAL A 56 8.65 -8.29 6.39
C VAL A 56 8.38 -8.35 4.89
N VAL A 57 7.27 -8.99 4.50
CA VAL A 57 6.80 -9.06 3.10
C VAL A 57 5.42 -8.43 3.02
N CYS A 58 5.22 -7.55 2.03
CA CYS A 58 3.90 -7.04 1.68
C CYS A 58 3.33 -7.85 0.50
N VAL A 59 2.20 -8.51 0.73
CA VAL A 59 1.46 -9.25 -0.30
C VAL A 59 0.19 -8.46 -0.61
N THR A 60 0.06 -8.01 -1.86
CA THR A 60 -1.18 -7.44 -2.39
C THR A 60 -2.00 -8.53 -3.07
N SER A 61 -3.30 -8.59 -2.80
CA SER A 61 -4.17 -9.66 -3.28
C SER A 61 -5.58 -9.18 -3.61
N GLY A 62 -6.20 -9.83 -4.59
CA GLY A 62 -7.53 -9.47 -5.09
C GLY A 62 -7.51 -8.46 -6.22
N GLY A 63 -8.71 -8.10 -6.70
CA GLY A 63 -8.93 -7.19 -7.81
C GLY A 63 -9.03 -5.73 -7.39
N THR A 64 -8.86 -4.82 -8.35
CA THR A 64 -9.14 -3.40 -8.17
C THR A 64 -10.32 -2.99 -9.04
N THR A 65 -11.21 -2.17 -8.49
CA THR A 65 -12.36 -1.62 -9.21
C THR A 65 -12.15 -0.14 -9.47
N VAL A 66 -12.50 0.32 -10.67
CA VAL A 66 -12.51 1.74 -11.01
C VAL A 66 -13.96 2.16 -11.31
N PRO A 67 -14.53 3.11 -10.54
CA PRO A 67 -15.87 3.61 -10.80
C PRO A 67 -15.91 4.45 -12.08
N LEU A 68 -16.99 4.34 -12.86
CA LEU A 68 -17.19 5.17 -14.05
C LEU A 68 -18.02 6.45 -13.76
N GLU A 69 -18.68 6.51 -12.61
CA GLU A 69 -19.48 7.65 -12.15
C GLU A 69 -19.32 7.90 -10.65
N GLN A 70 -19.65 9.12 -10.18
CA GLN A 70 -19.57 9.50 -8.75
C GLN A 70 -20.54 8.69 -7.88
N CYS A 71 -21.80 8.54 -8.31
CA CYS A 71 -22.75 7.60 -7.73
C CYS A 71 -22.64 6.27 -8.49
N CYS A 72 -21.54 5.56 -8.22
CA CYS A 72 -21.10 4.42 -9.01
C CYS A 72 -22.15 3.30 -9.06
N VAL A 73 -22.71 3.10 -10.24
CA VAL A 73 -23.54 1.92 -10.58
C VAL A 73 -22.85 1.03 -11.62
N ARG A 74 -21.85 1.56 -12.32
CA ARG A 74 -21.00 0.83 -13.27
C ARG A 74 -19.53 1.01 -12.88
N TYR A 75 -18.79 -0.08 -12.97
CA TYR A 75 -17.36 -0.11 -12.65
C TYR A 75 -16.63 -1.05 -13.59
N ILE A 76 -15.35 -0.77 -13.81
CA ILE A 76 -14.40 -1.71 -14.41
C ILE A 76 -13.77 -2.49 -13.26
N ASP A 77 -13.79 -3.81 -13.34
CA ASP A 77 -13.21 -4.70 -12.35
C ASP A 77 -12.06 -5.50 -12.95
N ASN A 78 -10.90 -5.44 -12.30
CA ASN A 78 -9.79 -6.36 -12.55
C ASN A 78 -9.99 -7.62 -11.72
N PHE A 79 -10.74 -8.60 -12.24
CA PHE A 79 -11.09 -9.79 -11.48
C PHE A 79 -9.87 -10.58 -10.99
N SER A 80 -9.87 -10.88 -9.69
CA SER A 80 -8.90 -11.79 -9.06
C SER A 80 -9.54 -12.42 -7.83
N SER A 81 -9.57 -13.76 -7.79
CA SER A 81 -10.07 -14.51 -6.62
C SER A 81 -9.19 -14.36 -5.38
N GLY A 82 -8.01 -13.75 -5.51
CA GLY A 82 -7.05 -13.60 -4.41
C GLY A 82 -6.37 -14.90 -3.97
N HIS A 83 -6.67 -16.04 -4.61
CA HIS A 83 -6.14 -17.35 -4.21
C HIS A 83 -4.60 -17.38 -4.20
N ARG A 84 -3.97 -16.84 -5.24
CA ARG A 84 -2.50 -16.76 -5.34
C ARG A 84 -1.88 -15.97 -4.19
N GLY A 85 -2.48 -14.84 -3.82
CA GLY A 85 -2.00 -14.02 -2.70
C GLY A 85 -2.18 -14.71 -1.36
N ALA A 86 -3.35 -15.31 -1.12
CA ALA A 86 -3.62 -16.06 0.11
C ALA A 86 -2.65 -17.25 0.28
N THR A 87 -2.50 -18.07 -0.76
CA THR A 87 -1.55 -19.19 -0.76
C THR A 87 -0.11 -18.72 -0.56
N SER A 88 0.31 -17.64 -1.22
CA SER A 88 1.66 -17.08 -1.04
C SER A 88 1.90 -16.62 0.40
N THR A 89 0.91 -15.97 1.02
CA THR A 89 0.97 -15.58 2.44
C THR A 89 1.19 -16.78 3.36
N GLU A 90 0.49 -17.89 3.13
CA GLU A 90 0.71 -19.12 3.92
C GLU A 90 2.13 -19.65 3.78
N TYR A 91 2.70 -19.64 2.57
CA TYR A 91 4.08 -20.07 2.32
C TYR A 91 5.09 -19.14 3.00
N PHE A 92 4.89 -17.83 2.95
CA PHE A 92 5.77 -16.86 3.62
C PHE A 92 5.75 -17.02 5.14
N ILE A 93 4.57 -17.20 5.75
CA ILE A 93 4.46 -17.44 7.19
C ILE A 93 5.18 -18.75 7.56
N LYS A 94 4.99 -19.84 6.79
CA LYS A 94 5.70 -21.11 7.00
C LYS A 94 7.22 -20.98 6.87
N ALA A 95 7.70 -20.06 6.05
CA ALA A 95 9.12 -19.77 5.87
C ALA A 95 9.68 -18.78 6.90
N GLY A 96 8.89 -18.33 7.88
CA GLY A 96 9.34 -17.46 8.97
C GLY A 96 9.29 -15.96 8.69
N TYR A 97 8.56 -15.53 7.66
CA TYR A 97 8.38 -14.11 7.34
C TYR A 97 7.21 -13.52 8.13
N ALA A 98 7.32 -12.24 8.44
CA ALA A 98 6.19 -11.41 8.87
C ALA A 98 5.47 -10.88 7.62
N VAL A 99 4.15 -11.07 7.51
CA VAL A 99 3.42 -10.72 6.29
C VAL A 99 2.40 -9.62 6.54
N ILE A 100 2.47 -8.56 5.73
CA ILE A 100 1.40 -7.56 5.58
C ILE A 100 0.56 -8.02 4.40
N PHE A 101 -0.70 -8.39 4.65
CA PHE A 101 -1.62 -8.87 3.61
C PHE A 101 -2.65 -7.78 3.27
N LEU A 102 -2.39 -7.04 2.19
CA LEU A 102 -3.30 -6.03 1.67
C LEU A 102 -4.26 -6.68 0.67
N VAL A 103 -5.51 -6.86 1.07
CA VAL A 103 -6.52 -7.55 0.26
C VAL A 103 -7.65 -6.62 -0.13
N SER A 104 -8.13 -6.78 -1.36
CA SER A 104 -9.34 -6.11 -1.83
C SER A 104 -10.55 -6.62 -1.04
N VAL A 105 -11.34 -5.70 -0.50
CA VAL A 105 -12.58 -6.03 0.21
C VAL A 105 -13.71 -5.96 -0.80
N SER A 106 -14.39 -7.08 -1.06
CA SER A 106 -15.58 -7.06 -1.92
C SER A 106 -16.61 -6.08 -1.35
N PHE A 107 -17.11 -5.19 -2.20
CA PHE A 107 -18.33 -4.46 -1.91
C PHE A 107 -19.46 -5.49 -1.78
N SER A 108 -19.99 -5.65 -0.57
CA SER A 108 -21.33 -6.20 -0.40
C SER A 108 -22.29 -5.08 -0.77
N PHE A 109 -23.13 -5.33 -1.77
CA PHE A 109 -24.32 -4.52 -2.01
C PHE A 109 -25.32 -4.70 -0.86
#